data_AF-A0A2V5WYR3-F1
#
_entry.id   AF-A0A2V5WYR3-F1
#
_cell.length_a   1.000
_cell.length_b   1.000
_cell.length_c   1.000
_cell.angle_alpha   90.00
_cell.angle_beta   90.00
_cell.angle_gamma   90.00
#
_symmetry.space_group_name_H-M   'P 1'
#
loop_
_entity.id
_entity.type
_entity.pdbx_description
1 polymer ?
#
loop_
_entity_poly.entity_id
_entity_poly.type
_entity_poly.pdbx_seq_one_letter_code
_entity_poly.pdbx_strand_id
1 'polypeptide(L)' 'EKETRAWTIHEGDKALIAAGTIHSDFERGFIAAETIHYEDLAALGSFAEAREAGKLRLEGKDYVVRDGDVIFFRFNV' A
#
# COMPACT_ATOMS: atom_id res chain seq x y z
N GLU A 1 -14.50 5.31 -10.50
CA GLU A 1 -13.61 4.63 -11.48
C GLU A 1 -12.48 3.96 -10.71
N LYS A 2 -11.97 2.80 -11.15
CA LYS A 2 -10.79 2.20 -10.51
C LYS A 2 -9.56 2.82 -11.14
N GLU A 3 -8.93 3.74 -10.43
CA GLU A 3 -7.77 4.50 -10.90
C GLU A 3 -6.49 3.94 -10.28
N THR A 4 -5.38 3.99 -11.03
CA THR A 4 -4.03 3.73 -10.52
C THR A 4 -3.27 5.04 -10.54
N ARG A 5 -2.67 5.41 -9.41
CA ARG A 5 -1.98 6.70 -9.25
C ARG A 5 -0.66 6.53 -8.52
N ALA A 6 0.35 7.26 -8.97
CA ALA A 6 1.60 7.42 -8.23
C ALA A 6 1.44 8.51 -7.16
N TRP A 7 1.85 8.19 -5.93
CA TRP A 7 1.80 9.10 -4.79
C TRP A 7 3.22 9.42 -4.35
N THR A 8 3.58 10.71 -4.38
CA THR A 8 4.90 11.17 -3.93
C THR A 8 4.92 11.23 -2.41
N ILE A 9 5.88 10.53 -1.80
CA ILE A 9 6.19 10.54 -0.37
C ILE A 9 7.68 10.82 -0.18
N HIS A 10 8.11 11.07 1.06
CA HIS A 10 9.53 11.20 1.38
C HIS A 10 10.13 9.84 1.70
N GLU A 11 11.44 9.70 1.46
CA GLU A 11 12.18 8.52 1.90
C GLU A 11 12.06 8.36 3.42
N GLY A 12 11.71 7.15 3.86
CA GLY A 12 11.49 6.83 5.27
C GLY A 12 10.06 7.05 5.76
N ASP A 13 9.15 7.56 4.92
CA ASP A 13 7.75 7.71 5.30
C ASP A 13 7.12 6.35 5.63
N LYS A 14 6.40 6.33 6.74
CA LYS A 14 5.68 5.15 7.22
C LYS A 14 4.34 5.00 6.51
N ALA A 15 3.80 3.77 6.48
CA ALA A 15 2.53 3.44 5.86
C ALA A 15 1.37 4.36 6.30
N LEU A 16 1.34 4.74 7.58
CA LEU A 16 0.34 5.68 8.12
C LEU A 16 0.39 7.06 7.44
N ILE A 17 1.59 7.63 7.33
CA ILE A 17 1.83 8.95 6.73
C ILE A 17 1.58 8.89 5.23
N ALA A 18 2.05 7.82 4.57
CA ALA A 18 1.78 7.58 3.15
C ALA A 18 0.27 7.52 2.87
N ALA A 19 -0.52 6.85 3.71
CA ALA A 19 -1.97 6.82 3.59
C ALA A 19 -2.60 8.22 3.72
N GLY A 20 -2.08 9.05 4.63
CA GLY A 20 -2.51 10.44 4.82
C GLY A 20 -2.31 11.34 3.60
N THR A 21 -1.31 11.06 2.76
CA THR A 21 -1.09 11.81 1.50
C THR A 21 -2.26 11.65 0.51
N ILE A 22 -3.01 10.54 0.61
CA ILE A 22 -4.19 10.29 -0.21
C ILE A 22 -5.40 11.05 0.34
N HIS A 23 -5.65 10.90 1.63
CA HIS A 23 -6.71 11.60 2.36
C HIS A 23 -6.48 11.48 3.88
N SER A 24 -6.84 12.51 4.64
CA SER A 24 -6.67 12.53 6.10
C SER A 24 -7.49 11.44 6.83
N ASP A 25 -8.60 11.00 6.26
CA ASP A 25 -9.40 9.90 6.83
C ASP A 25 -8.69 8.54 6.76
N PHE A 26 -7.84 8.29 5.76
CA PHE A 26 -7.04 7.05 5.72
C PHE A 26 -6.02 7.02 6.85
N GLU A 27 -5.43 8.16 7.18
CA GLU A 27 -4.50 8.28 8.30
C GLU A 27 -5.23 8.05 9.63
N ARG A 28 -6.37 8.73 9.85
CA ARG A 28 -7.17 8.59 11.08
C ARG A 28 -7.74 7.18 11.26
N GLY A 29 -8.20 6.58 10.17
CA GLY A 29 -8.88 5.30 10.14
C GLY A 29 -7.98 4.11 9.86
N PHE A 30 -6.65 4.29 9.78
CA PHE A 30 -5.72 3.27 9.32
C PHE A 30 -5.85 1.96 10.10
N ILE A 31 -6.00 0.86 9.37
CA ILE A 31 -6.00 -0.51 9.92
C ILE A 31 -4.70 -1.20 9.51
N ALA A 32 -4.45 -1.27 8.19
CA ALA A 32 -3.30 -1.96 7.62
C ALA A 32 -3.05 -1.54 6.16
N ALA A 33 -1.88 -1.86 5.64
CA ALA A 33 -1.49 -1.67 4.25
C ALA A 33 -1.26 -3.03 3.57
N GLU A 34 -2.12 -3.42 2.64
CA GLU A 34 -1.87 -4.58 1.77
C GLU A 34 -0.84 -4.19 0.71
N THR A 35 0.38 -4.68 0.85
CA THR A 35 1.57 -4.17 0.15
C THR A 35 2.23 -5.24 -0.68
N ILE A 36 2.60 -4.89 -1.92
CA ILE A 36 3.39 -5.71 -2.83
C ILE A 36 4.38 -4.84 -3.60
N HIS A 37 5.57 -5.35 -3.89
CA HIS A 37 6.51 -4.66 -4.77
C HIS A 37 6.02 -4.69 -6.21
N TYR A 38 6.18 -3.58 -6.93
CA TYR A 38 5.75 -3.44 -8.32
C TYR A 38 6.23 -4.59 -9.22
N GLU A 39 7.49 -5.02 -9.08
CA GLU A 39 8.05 -6.12 -9.88
C GLU A 39 7.29 -7.44 -9.69
N ASP A 40 6.96 -7.78 -8.43
CA ASP A 40 6.18 -8.98 -8.11
C ASP A 40 4.75 -8.84 -8.65
N LEU A 41 4.12 -7.67 -8.52
CA LEU A 41 2.77 -7.45 -9.04
C LEU A 41 2.71 -7.51 -10.56
N ALA A 42 3.71 -6.93 -11.24
CA ALA A 42 3.80 -6.94 -12.70
C ALA A 42 4.03 -8.36 -13.24
N ALA A 43 4.82 -9.18 -12.53
CA ALA A 43 5.05 -10.57 -12.91
C ALA A 43 3.81 -11.47 -12.66
N LEU A 44 3.05 -11.19 -11.59
CA LEU A 44 1.90 -12.01 -11.20
C LEU A 44 0.58 -11.54 -11.82
N GLY A 45 0.49 -10.31 -12.31
CA GLY A 45 -0.68 -9.77 -13.03
C GLY A 45 -1.77 -9.17 -12.15
N SER A 46 -1.97 -9.67 -10.92
CA SER A 46 -3.02 -9.15 -10.02
C SER A 46 -2.72 -9.31 -8.53
N PHE A 47 -3.42 -8.52 -7.70
CA PHE A 47 -3.40 -8.67 -6.23
C PHE A 47 -3.93 -10.04 -5.77
N ALA A 48 -4.86 -10.63 -6.51
CA ALA A 48 -5.39 -11.96 -6.20
C ALA A 48 -4.30 -13.02 -6.40
N GLU A 49 -3.63 -13.02 -7.56
CA GLU A 49 -2.53 -13.93 -7.85
C GLU A 49 -1.34 -13.72 -6.90
N ALA A 50 -1.04 -12.47 -6.56
CA ALA A 50 -0.06 -12.10 -5.54
C ALA A 50 -0.38 -12.69 -4.15
N ARG A 51 -1.65 -12.71 -3.78
CA ARG A 51 -2.11 -13.30 -2.51
C ARG A 51 -1.93 -14.82 -2.53
N GLU A 52 -2.37 -15.49 -3.58
CA GLU A 52 -2.23 -16.94 -3.74
C GLU A 52 -0.75 -17.37 -3.78
N ALA A 53 0.12 -16.54 -4.37
CA ALA A 53 1.56 -16.75 -4.40
C ALA A 53 2.29 -16.40 -3.07
N GLY A 54 1.58 -15.88 -2.06
CA GLY A 54 2.15 -15.49 -0.76
C GLY A 54 3.04 -14.25 -0.82
N LYS A 55 2.92 -13.42 -1.87
CA LYS A 55 3.71 -12.20 -2.09
C LYS A 55 3.04 -10.93 -1.59
N LEU A 56 1.71 -10.95 -1.43
CA LEU A 56 0.97 -9.85 -0.84
C LEU A 56 1.16 -9.83 0.68
N ARG A 57 1.77 -8.76 1.21
CA ARG A 57 2.06 -8.60 2.64
C ARG A 57 1.00 -7.73 3.29
N LEU A 58 0.73 -7.98 4.57
CA LEU A 58 -0.10 -7.11 5.40
C LEU A 58 0.80 -6.33 6.35
N GLU A 59 1.00 -5.06 6.05
CA GLU A 59 1.92 -4.19 6.76
C GLU A 59 1.19 -3.31 7.77
N GLY A 60 1.83 -3.10 8.94
CA GLY A 60 1.31 -2.23 9.99
C GLY A 60 1.65 -0.76 9.77
N LYS A 61 1.14 0.11 10.66
CA LYS A 61 1.34 1.57 10.61
C LYS A 61 2.81 2.02 10.60
N ASP A 62 3.71 1.19 11.14
CA ASP A 62 5.14 1.49 11.30
C ASP A 62 6.01 0.97 10.15
N TYR A 63 5.41 0.27 9.16
CA TYR A 63 6.12 -0.16 7.97
C TYR A 63 6.63 1.06 7.20
N VAL A 64 7.93 1.05 6.87
CA VAL A 64 8.54 2.08 6.02
C VAL A 64 8.25 1.73 4.57
N VAL A 65 7.50 2.59 3.89
CA VAL A 65 7.13 2.39 2.49
C VAL A 65 8.37 2.45 1.63
N ARG A 66 8.49 1.50 0.70
CA ARG A 66 9.60 1.44 -0.25
C ARG A 66 9.17 1.98 -1.59
N ASP A 67 10.13 2.55 -2.32
CA ASP A 67 9.90 2.94 -3.70
C ASP A 67 9.41 1.75 -4.53
N GLY A 68 8.42 2.02 -5.38
CA GLY A 68 7.75 0.97 -6.18
C GLY A 68 6.81 0.05 -5.38
N ASP A 69 6.51 0.32 -4.11
CA ASP A 69 5.42 -0.38 -3.42
C ASP A 69 4.06 -0.02 -4.03
N VAL A 70 3.27 -1.04 -4.30
CA VAL A 70 1.85 -0.91 -4.65
C VAL A 70 1.04 -1.30 -3.42
N ILE A 71 0.26 -0.34 -2.92
CA ILE A 71 -0.39 -0.44 -1.61
C ILE A 71 -1.89 -0.25 -1.74
N PHE A 72 -2.64 -1.14 -1.10
CA PHE A 72 -4.06 -0.95 -0.82
C PHE A 72 -4.26 -0.73 0.68
N PHE A 73 -4.69 0.47 1.06
CA PHE A 73 -4.91 0.82 2.47
C PHE A 73 -6.28 0.34 2.94
N ARG A 74 -6.27 -0.42 4.03
CA ARG A 74 -7.47 -0.77 4.79
C ARG A 74 -7.67 0.27 5.87
N PHE A 75 -8.87 0.83 5.93
CA PHE A 75 -9.24 1.85 6.90
C PHE A 75 -10.70 1.68 7.31
N ASN A 76 -11.06 2.25 8.45
CA ASN A 76 -12.45 2.41 8.88
C ASN A 76 -12.70 3.87 9.25
N VAL A 77 -13.87 4.38 8.86
CA VAL A 77 -14.32 5.76 9.17
C VAL A 77 -15.37 5.76 10.27
#